data_AF-A0A9X0BH82-F1
#
_entry.id   AF-A0A9X0BH82-F1
#
_cell.length_a   1.000
_cell.length_b   1.000
_cell.length_c   1.000
_cell.angle_alpha   90.00
_cell.angle_beta   90.00
_cell.angle_gamma   90.00
#
_symmetry.space_group_name_H-M   'P 1'
#
loop_
_entity.id
_entity.type
_entity.pdbx_description
1 polymer ?
#
loop_
_entity_poly.entity_id
_entity_poly.type
_entity_poly.pdbx_seq_one_letter_code
_entity_poly.pdbx_strand_id
1 'polypeptide(L)'
;MEPLSLPPYKRTCAGEMVVHYGEVFCRVPDCDQRRTTFANTRNMRMHLHTHGVIVAPTRSGQVSQGTMGATIPWYQSFFVDREEGDRDQDDEDHQDISKEDNTH
;
A
#
# COMPACT_ATOMS: atom_id res chain seq x y z
N MET A 1 22.86 -4.25 16.92
CA MET A 1 21.70 -3.51 16.40
C MET A 1 20.66 -4.55 16.05
N GLU A 2 19.49 -4.53 16.69
CA GLU A 2 18.39 -5.36 16.21
C GLU A 2 17.92 -4.80 14.87
N PRO A 3 17.62 -5.64 13.87
CA PRO A 3 17.08 -5.18 12.60
C PRO A 3 15.76 -4.45 12.87
N LEU A 4 15.63 -3.23 12.36
CA LEU A 4 14.40 -2.47 12.42
C LEU A 4 13.32 -3.27 11.66
N SER A 5 12.41 -3.90 12.40
CA SER A 5 11.29 -4.65 11.85
C SER A 5 10.01 -3.83 11.98
N LEU A 6 9.17 -3.87 10.97
CA LEU A 6 7.86 -3.22 11.04
C LEU A 6 7.00 -3.92 12.10
N PRO A 7 6.30 -3.17 12.96
CA PRO A 7 5.44 -3.77 13.96
C PRO A 7 4.31 -4.55 13.28
N PRO A 8 3.86 -5.67 13.88
CA PRO A 8 2.74 -6.44 13.35
C PRO A 8 1.47 -5.57 13.27
N TYR A 9 0.54 -5.96 12.39
CA TYR A 9 -0.77 -5.31 12.33
C TYR A 9 -1.49 -5.43 13.67
N LYS A 10 -2.04 -4.31 14.13
CA LYS A 10 -3.05 -4.32 15.20
C LYS A 10 -4.29 -5.02 14.69
N ARG A 11 -5.01 -5.71 15.58
CA ARG A 11 -6.28 -6.37 15.26
C ARG A 11 -7.42 -5.80 16.10
N THR A 12 -8.62 -5.74 15.52
CA THR A 12 -9.85 -5.44 16.25
C THR A 12 -10.24 -6.62 17.14
N CYS A 13 -11.22 -6.44 18.03
CA CYS A 13 -11.77 -7.55 18.82
C CYS A 13 -12.39 -8.66 17.95
N ALA A 14 -12.79 -8.34 16.72
CA ALA A 14 -13.29 -9.29 15.73
C ALA A 14 -12.16 -9.99 14.94
N GLY A 15 -10.89 -9.67 15.23
CA GLY A 15 -9.73 -10.27 14.57
C GLY A 15 -9.34 -9.63 13.24
N GLU A 16 -10.00 -8.55 12.83
CA GLU A 16 -9.74 -7.84 11.58
C GLU A 16 -8.46 -7.00 11.69
N MET A 17 -7.65 -6.95 10.63
CA MET A 17 -6.43 -6.13 10.62
C MET A 17 -6.76 -4.65 10.47
N VAL A 18 -6.21 -3.85 11.38
CA VAL A 18 -6.32 -2.39 11.33
C VAL A 18 -5.23 -1.85 10.44
N VAL A 19 -5.65 -1.23 9.34
CA VAL A 19 -4.77 -0.52 8.39
C VAL A 19 -5.03 0.96 8.50
N HIS A 20 -4.02 1.73 8.92
CA HIS A 20 -4.16 3.18 9.04
C HIS A 20 -4.00 3.87 7.66
N TYR A 21 -4.62 5.03 7.50
CA TYR A 21 -4.40 5.83 6.29
C TYR A 21 -2.94 6.29 6.21
N GLY A 22 -2.39 6.29 5.00
CA GLY A 22 -0.98 6.57 4.74
C GLY A 22 -0.09 5.33 4.83
N GLU A 23 -0.60 4.18 5.31
CA GLU A 23 0.13 2.92 5.19
C GLU A 23 0.11 2.46 3.73
N VAL A 24 1.31 2.28 3.18
CA VAL A 24 1.54 1.89 1.78
C VAL A 24 2.51 0.72 1.66
N PHE A 25 2.79 0.01 2.74
CA PHE A 25 3.64 -1.18 2.75
C PHE A 25 2.87 -2.38 3.29
N CYS A 26 3.06 -3.55 2.66
CA CYS A 26 2.58 -4.81 3.21
C CYS A 26 3.49 -5.25 4.36
N ARG A 27 2.91 -5.62 5.50
CA ARG A 27 3.65 -6.13 6.68
C ARG A 27 3.42 -7.62 6.94
N VAL A 28 2.73 -8.31 6.02
CA VAL A 28 2.57 -9.76 6.11
C VAL A 28 3.95 -10.41 5.95
N PRO A 29 4.37 -11.29 6.87
CA PRO A 29 5.62 -12.04 6.72
C PRO A 29 5.68 -12.74 5.37
N ASP A 30 6.87 -12.81 4.78
CA ASP A 30 7.12 -13.51 3.50
C ASP A 30 6.32 -13.02 2.29
N CYS A 31 5.73 -11.82 2.36
CA CYS A 31 5.16 -11.18 1.18
C CYS A 31 6.25 -10.56 0.29
N ASP A 32 6.27 -10.92 -0.99
CA ASP A 32 7.20 -10.38 -1.99
C ASP A 32 7.09 -8.85 -2.16
N GLN A 33 5.87 -8.31 -1.97
CA GLN A 33 5.60 -6.87 -2.11
C GLN A 33 5.84 -6.08 -0.81
N ARG A 34 6.37 -6.70 0.25
CA ARG A 34 6.56 -6.03 1.57
C ARG A 34 7.52 -4.83 1.53
N ARG A 35 8.40 -4.78 0.53
CA ARG A 35 9.39 -3.70 0.33
C ARG A 35 8.95 -2.65 -0.70
N THR A 36 7.82 -2.89 -1.37
CA THR A 36 7.32 -2.02 -2.44
C THR A 36 6.22 -1.14 -1.89
N THR A 37 6.30 0.15 -2.19
CA THR A 37 5.21 1.08 -1.89
C THR A 37 4.03 0.83 -2.82
N PHE A 38 2.84 0.66 -2.26
CA PHE A 38 1.61 0.81 -3.02
C PHE A 38 1.32 2.30 -3.26
N ALA A 39 0.72 2.63 -4.41
CA ALA A 39 0.38 4.01 -4.75
C ALA A 39 -0.49 4.71 -3.69
N ASN A 40 -1.33 3.95 -2.97
CA ASN A 40 -2.15 4.45 -1.89
C ASN A 40 -2.58 3.31 -0.94
N THR A 41 -3.09 3.68 0.23
CA THR A 41 -3.57 2.73 1.24
C THR A 41 -4.70 1.83 0.73
N ARG A 42 -5.55 2.29 -0.21
CA ARG A 42 -6.63 1.47 -0.76
C ARG A 42 -6.06 0.27 -1.55
N ASN A 43 -5.07 0.51 -2.40
CA ASN A 43 -4.39 -0.54 -3.15
C ASN A 43 -3.68 -1.53 -2.20
N MET A 44 -3.04 -1.01 -1.15
CA MET A 44 -2.43 -1.87 -0.13
C MET A 44 -3.47 -2.75 0.60
N ARG A 45 -4.65 -2.20 0.95
CA ARG A 45 -5.74 -2.99 1.55
C ARG A 45 -6.28 -4.07 0.61
N MET A 46 -6.42 -3.74 -0.67
CA MET A 46 -6.82 -4.71 -1.67
C MET A 46 -5.81 -5.85 -1.78
N HIS A 47 -4.52 -5.53 -1.73
CA HIS A 47 -3.47 -6.54 -1.66
C HIS A 47 -3.58 -7.41 -0.40
N LEU A 48 -3.92 -6.86 0.77
CA LEU A 48 -4.11 -7.69 1.98
C LEU A 48 -5.21 -8.74 1.82
N HIS A 49 -6.24 -8.48 1.03
CA HIS A 49 -7.26 -9.49 0.75
C HIS A 49 -6.72 -10.69 -0.02
N THR A 50 -5.63 -10.56 -0.80
CA THR A 50 -4.99 -11.70 -1.46
C THR A 50 -4.29 -12.64 -0.48
N HIS A 51 -3.97 -12.17 0.73
CA HIS A 51 -3.47 -12.98 1.84
C HIS A 51 -4.60 -13.65 2.65
N GLY A 52 -5.86 -13.54 2.22
CA GLY A 52 -7.02 -14.04 2.97
C GLY A 52 -7.32 -13.24 4.24
N VAL A 53 -6.79 -12.02 4.34
CA VAL A 53 -6.96 -11.16 5.50
C VAL A 53 -8.25 -10.35 5.38
N ILE A 54 -8.98 -10.25 6.50
CA ILE A 54 -10.09 -9.31 6.66
C ILE A 54 -9.52 -8.00 7.23
N VAL A 55 -9.70 -6.90 6.49
CA VAL A 55 -9.26 -5.56 6.90
C VAL A 55 -10.42 -4.83 7.56
N ALA A 56 -10.16 -4.24 8.72
CA ALA A 56 -11.16 -3.49 9.46
C ALA A 56 -11.67 -2.28 8.63
N PRO A 57 -12.98 -2.04 8.59
CA PRO A 57 -13.53 -0.85 7.94
C PRO A 57 -13.09 0.40 8.72
N THR A 58 -12.26 1.24 8.11
CA THR A 58 -11.92 2.55 8.67
C THR A 58 -12.80 3.64 8.10
N ARG A 59 -13.03 4.70 8.88
CA ARG A 59 -13.68 5.92 8.40
C ARG A 59 -12.90 6.52 7.23
N SER A 60 -13.55 6.72 6.09
CA SER A 60 -12.98 7.45 4.95
C SER A 60 -12.42 8.81 5.37
N GLY A 61 -11.17 9.08 5.01
CA GLY A 61 -10.52 10.37 5.22
C GLY A 61 -9.28 10.50 4.33
N GLN A 62 -9.06 11.67 3.74
CA GLN A 62 -7.80 11.96 3.06
C GLN A 62 -6.73 12.28 4.10
N VAL A 63 -5.55 11.68 3.94
CA VAL A 63 -4.35 12.08 4.67
C VAL A 63 -3.70 13.24 3.92
N SER A 64 -3.19 14.22 4.66
CA SER A 64 -2.50 15.35 4.05
C SER A 64 -1.24 14.88 3.30
N GLN A 65 -0.91 15.54 2.19
CA GLN A 65 0.32 15.24 1.44
C GLN A 65 1.58 15.38 2.31
N GLY A 66 1.60 16.34 3.24
CA GLY A 66 2.70 16.51 4.19
C GLY A 66 2.88 15.32 5.12
N THR A 67 1.78 14.71 5.59
CA THR A 67 1.84 13.49 6.41
C THR A 67 2.35 12.30 5.59
N MET A 68 1.92 12.16 4.33
CA MET A 68 2.44 11.10 3.44
C MET A 68 3.95 11.28 3.18
N GLY A 69 4.37 12.51 2.90
CA GLY A 69 5.78 12.85 2.65
C GLY A 69 6.72 12.59 3.84
N ALA A 70 6.22 12.65 5.08
CA ALA A 70 7.00 12.27 6.27
C ALA A 70 6.94 10.75 6.56
N THR A 71 5.82 10.11 6.26
CA THR A 71 5.58 8.69 6.59
C THR A 71 6.35 7.75 5.66
N ILE A 72 6.40 8.06 4.35
CA ILE A 72 7.06 7.20 3.36
C ILE A 72 8.57 7.05 3.62
N PRO A 73 9.36 8.14 3.81
CA PRO A 73 10.79 8.01 4.11
C PRO A 73 11.06 7.30 5.44
N TRP A 74 10.22 7.53 6.45
CA TRP A 74 10.31 6.81 7.71
C TRP A 74 10.15 5.30 7.51
N TYR A 75 9.16 4.86 6.72
CA TYR A 75 8.99 3.44 6.39
C TYR A 75 10.15 2.89 5.55
N GLN A 76 10.66 3.64 4.58
CA GLN A 76 11.79 3.21 3.75
C GLN A 76 13.07 2.99 4.58
N SER A 77 13.26 3.76 5.66
CA SER A 77 14.42 3.62 6.56
C SER A 77 14.56 2.21 7.17
N PHE A 78 13.47 1.44 7.29
CA PHE A 78 13.48 0.05 7.77
C PHE A 78 14.11 -0.94 6.78
N PHE A 79 14.39 -0.52 5.55
CA PHE A 79 14.84 -1.41 4.48
C PHE A 79 16.23 -1.07 3.90
N VAL A 80 16.95 -0.10 4.49
CA VAL A 80 18.17 0.52 3.94
C VAL A 80 19.40 -0.40 3.91
N ASP A 81 19.40 -1.53 4.63
CA ASP A 81 20.56 -2.45 4.69
C ASP A 81 20.79 -3.30 3.42
N ARG A 82 20.16 -2.98 2.28
CA ARG A 82 20.51 -3.60 0.98
C ARG A 82 20.20 -2.63 -0.17
N GLU A 83 21.25 -2.12 -0.81
CA GLU A 83 21.18 -1.38 -2.07
C GLU A 83 20.57 -2.22 -3.21
N GLU A 84 20.21 -1.52 -4.29
CA GLU A 84 19.46 -1.91 -5.51
C GLU A 84 17.94 -1.97 -5.32
N GLY A 85 17.14 -1.15 -6.02
CA GLY A 85 17.31 -0.54 -7.33
C GLY A 85 15.93 -0.59 -7.99
N ASP A 86 15.53 0.49 -8.66
CA ASP A 86 14.32 0.69 -9.47
C ASP A 86 12.96 0.16 -8.97
N ARG A 87 11.96 1.04 -9.04
CA ARG A 87 10.68 0.65 -9.61
C ARG A 87 9.92 1.88 -10.07
N ASP A 88 9.88 1.95 -11.39
CA ASP A 88 9.22 2.90 -12.27
C ASP A 88 7.81 3.29 -11.80
N GLN A 89 7.51 4.58 -11.92
CA GLN A 89 6.14 5.07 -11.97
C GLN A 89 5.59 4.72 -13.35
N ASP A 90 5.05 3.51 -13.48
CA ASP A 90 4.21 3.16 -14.61
C ASP A 90 2.85 3.86 -14.40
N ASP A 91 2.76 5.09 -14.88
CA ASP A 91 1.50 5.80 -15.11
C ASP A 91 0.77 5.14 -16.30
N GLU A 92 0.26 3.92 -16.10
CA GLU A 92 -0.72 3.32 -17.01
C GLU A 92 -2.13 3.78 -16.64
N ASP A 93 -2.61 4.83 -17.30
CA ASP A 93 -4.04 4.96 -17.61
C ASP A 93 -4.22 5.21 -19.10
N HIS A 94 -4.18 4.10 -19.85
CA HIS A 94 -4.74 4.01 -21.18
C HIS A 94 -6.28 4.08 -21.07
N GLN A 95 -6.87 5.23 -21.39
CA GLN A 95 -8.30 5.29 -21.74
C GLN A 95 -8.45 5.42 -23.25
N ASP A 96 -8.39 4.27 -23.93
CA ASP A 96 -9.06 4.08 -25.22
C ASP A 96 -10.46 3.52 -24.92
N ILE A 97 -11.48 4.37 -25.08
CA ILE A 97 -12.85 3.92 -25.26
C ILE A 97 -13.35 4.43 -26.60
N SER A 98 -13.20 3.53 -27.57
CA SER A 98 -13.78 3.52 -28.90
C SER A 98 -15.29 3.78 -28.84
N LYS A 99 -15.77 4.72 -29.67
CA LYS A 99 -17.17 4.73 -30.13
C LYS A 99 -17.17 4.95 -31.63
N GLU A 100 -17.10 3.85 -32.35
CA GLU A 100 -17.48 3.75 -33.74
C GLU A 100 -18.99 3.49 -33.84
N ASP A 101 -19.58 4.18 -34.81
CA ASP A 101 -20.83 3.93 -35.52
C ASP A 101 -22.20 4.08 -34.82
N ASN A 102 -22.95 5.09 -35.28
CA ASN A 102 -24.14 4.76 -36.05
C ASN A 102 -24.46 5.82 -37.13
N THR A 103 -24.64 5.33 -38.35
CA THR A 103 -25.11 6.02 -39.56
C THR A 103 -26.63 6.19 -39.54
N HIS A 104 -27.15 7.39 -39.78
CA HIS A 104 -28.21 7.67 -40.77
C HIS A 104 -28.38 9.18 -41.02
#